data_AF-A0A0M8MRZ7-F1
#
_entry.id   AF-A0A0M8MRZ7-F1
#
_cell.length_a   1.000
_cell.length_b   1.000
_cell.length_c   1.000
_cell.angle_alpha   90.00
_cell.angle_beta   90.00
_cell.angle_gamma   90.00
#
_symmetry.space_group_name_H-M   'P 1'
#
loop_
_entity.id
_entity.type
_entity.pdbx_description
1 polymer ?
#
loop_
_entity_poly.entity_id
_entity_poly.type
_entity_poly.pdbx_seq_one_letter_code
_entity_poly.pdbx_strand_id
1 'polypeptide(L)'
;MFDYAWPASSAVSWTQLTLTDTYQAEVGHTTQLRAAVESMLARGVQAPLPVVQAVSEYLPYLVGLAYCIEHDTVLLRQEPESTWRSILAPQNKVVVRGIDGEQGCLYTLYAIALCNEAKTMVDALGMYECDASYTTQERRGRDERLKVATDMLCRASGVWDAIATSHLPAYQAHASTASAPELNAEGAQGMAKLALGDAHALAIRKLKAPAKGRATDLGTAGPPLPADHPSASLLAKLHLHTSHLYDQAHALVTQSLGMEAKTPIAKIKAYLHTLRLDSSSRGDGVGAWLRYAHTEAVWHKCLAFKWLGIDAGEHAHNIGWGIAYLTLALHTLAQIMPSDTSAKLRRTKDSYDWYVHEHASIKRWLTAYQRTNEAVAFQRIPTADEVQLYMSEGRAALAPKTFTLTPAFGRQPSTVTTMSTTSTTSTTTDTPRTYAGADAYY
;
A
#
# COMPACT_ATOMS: atom_id res chain seq x y z
N MET A 1 1.66 7.95 3.41
CA MET A 1 0.88 6.72 3.65
C MET A 1 -0.55 7.10 3.92
N PHE A 2 -1.48 6.45 3.22
CA PHE A 2 -2.92 6.69 3.38
C PHE A 2 -3.41 6.13 4.73
N ASP A 3 -4.35 6.82 5.37
CA ASP A 3 -5.01 6.36 6.59
C ASP A 3 -6.36 5.76 6.22
N TYR A 4 -6.53 4.45 6.41
CA TYR A 4 -7.76 3.77 6.03
C TYR A 4 -8.78 3.84 7.15
N ALA A 5 -9.99 4.27 6.80
CA ALA A 5 -11.13 4.20 7.70
C ALA A 5 -11.45 2.74 8.06
N TRP A 6 -11.80 2.51 9.33
CA TRP A 6 -12.24 1.19 9.78
C TRP A 6 -13.65 0.90 9.28
N PRO A 7 -13.89 -0.27 8.64
CA PRO A 7 -15.23 -0.67 8.28
C PRO A 7 -16.05 -0.99 9.54
N ALA A 8 -17.35 -1.11 9.35
CA ALA A 8 -18.23 -1.71 10.33
C ALA A 8 -18.91 -2.92 9.69
N SER A 9 -19.06 -3.98 10.48
CA SER A 9 -19.79 -5.16 10.06
C SER A 9 -20.86 -5.52 11.08
N SER A 10 -21.96 -6.11 10.64
CA SER A 10 -22.95 -6.69 11.56
C SER A 10 -22.46 -7.98 12.19
N ALA A 11 -23.16 -8.40 13.23
CA ALA A 11 -22.98 -9.71 13.84
C ALA A 11 -23.27 -10.84 12.86
N VAL A 12 -22.43 -11.87 12.90
CA VAL A 12 -22.58 -13.14 12.19
C VAL A 12 -22.35 -14.26 13.19
N SER A 13 -23.32 -15.17 13.30
CA SER A 13 -23.25 -16.32 14.21
C SER A 13 -23.30 -17.62 13.42
N TRP A 14 -22.15 -18.24 13.21
CA TRP A 14 -22.06 -19.48 12.41
C TRP A 14 -22.77 -20.66 13.08
N THR A 15 -22.81 -20.70 14.41
CA THR A 15 -23.60 -21.71 15.15
C THR A 15 -25.10 -21.60 14.90
N GLN A 16 -25.62 -20.41 14.55
CA GLN A 16 -27.03 -20.24 14.20
C GLN A 16 -27.31 -20.48 12.71
N LEU A 17 -26.30 -20.23 11.87
CA LEU A 17 -26.40 -20.31 10.41
C LEU A 17 -26.09 -21.69 9.84
N THR A 18 -25.43 -22.55 10.60
CA THR A 18 -25.02 -23.89 10.16
C THR A 18 -25.73 -25.00 10.92
N LEU A 19 -25.85 -26.15 10.27
CA LEU A 19 -26.25 -27.42 10.84
C LEU A 19 -25.07 -28.38 10.67
N THR A 20 -24.59 -28.93 11.79
CA THR A 20 -23.51 -29.91 11.72
C THR A 20 -23.51 -30.86 12.90
N ASP A 21 -23.32 -32.14 12.58
CA ASP A 21 -23.10 -33.22 13.56
C ASP A 21 -21.59 -33.45 13.79
N THR A 22 -20.74 -32.83 12.96
CA THR A 22 -19.27 -32.85 13.06
C THR A 22 -18.75 -31.42 13.25
N TYR A 23 -17.53 -31.23 13.76
CA TYR A 23 -16.92 -29.90 13.88
C TYR A 23 -17.71 -28.84 14.71
N GLN A 24 -18.59 -29.26 15.63
CA GLN A 24 -19.40 -28.34 16.44
C GLN A 24 -18.55 -27.37 17.28
N ALA A 25 -17.42 -27.86 17.81
CA ALA A 25 -16.49 -27.05 18.59
C ALA A 25 -15.81 -25.99 17.72
N GLU A 26 -15.40 -26.36 16.50
CA GLU A 26 -14.74 -25.50 15.53
C GLU A 26 -15.70 -24.43 15.01
N VAL A 27 -16.96 -24.76 14.71
CA VAL A 27 -18.00 -23.77 14.35
C VAL A 27 -18.29 -22.82 15.52
N GLY A 28 -18.37 -23.35 16.74
CA GLY A 28 -18.50 -22.56 17.96
C GLY A 28 -17.34 -21.57 18.13
N HIS A 29 -16.11 -22.04 17.94
CA HIS A 29 -14.92 -21.21 18.01
C HIS A 29 -14.85 -20.17 16.89
N THR A 30 -15.21 -20.56 15.66
CA THR A 30 -15.31 -19.63 14.50
C THR A 30 -16.27 -18.48 14.81
N THR A 31 -17.38 -18.77 15.48
CA THR A 31 -18.36 -17.76 15.93
C THR A 31 -17.77 -16.84 17.02
N GLN A 32 -17.04 -17.39 17.98
CA GLN A 32 -16.37 -16.60 19.03
C GLN A 32 -15.31 -15.66 18.45
N LEU A 33 -14.45 -16.15 17.54
CA LEU A 33 -13.45 -15.34 16.86
C LEU A 33 -14.09 -14.22 16.04
N ARG A 34 -15.19 -14.51 15.35
CA ARG A 34 -15.93 -13.49 14.60
C ARG A 34 -16.54 -12.41 15.50
N ALA A 35 -17.10 -12.80 16.65
CA ALA A 35 -17.63 -11.86 17.63
C ALA A 35 -16.53 -10.99 18.26
N ALA A 36 -15.31 -11.53 18.43
CA ALA A 36 -14.16 -10.76 18.89
C ALA A 36 -13.79 -9.65 17.90
N VAL A 37 -13.67 -9.98 16.61
CA VAL A 37 -13.41 -8.99 15.53
C VAL A 37 -14.52 -7.92 15.51
N GLU A 38 -15.78 -8.33 15.57
CA GLU A 38 -16.92 -7.40 15.59
C GLU A 38 -16.84 -6.45 16.80
N SER A 39 -16.61 -7.00 17.99
CA SER A 39 -16.55 -6.21 19.21
C SER A 39 -15.44 -5.17 19.17
N MET A 40 -14.33 -5.44 18.47
CA MET A 40 -13.23 -4.49 18.30
C MET A 40 -13.62 -3.36 17.35
N LEU A 41 -14.29 -3.67 16.24
CA LEU A 41 -14.79 -2.65 15.31
C LEU A 41 -15.89 -1.79 15.95
N ALA A 42 -16.80 -2.39 16.70
CA ALA A 42 -17.93 -1.71 17.33
C ALA A 42 -17.51 -0.74 18.45
N ARG A 43 -16.48 -1.08 19.24
CA ARG A 43 -15.94 -0.21 20.30
C ARG A 43 -15.07 0.93 19.77
N GLY A 44 -14.74 0.91 18.48
CA GLY A 44 -13.74 1.77 17.88
C GLY A 44 -12.34 1.18 18.07
N VAL A 45 -11.60 1.06 16.97
CA VAL A 45 -10.25 0.50 16.98
C VAL A 45 -9.28 1.50 17.60
N GLN A 46 -8.66 1.12 18.73
CA GLN A 46 -7.66 1.93 19.42
C GLN A 46 -6.26 1.80 18.80
N ALA A 47 -5.91 0.59 18.35
CA ALA A 47 -4.64 0.28 17.71
C ALA A 47 -4.85 -0.75 16.58
N PRO A 48 -4.11 -0.67 15.47
CA PRO A 48 -4.27 -1.60 14.34
C PRO A 48 -3.77 -3.02 14.64
N LEU A 49 -2.64 -3.19 15.36
CA LEU A 49 -2.04 -4.51 15.63
C LEU A 49 -3.00 -5.54 16.26
N PRO A 50 -3.80 -5.22 17.28
CA PRO A 50 -4.81 -6.15 17.79
C PRO A 50 -5.79 -6.64 16.71
N VAL A 51 -6.18 -5.78 15.75
CA VAL A 51 -7.06 -6.17 14.65
C VAL A 51 -6.33 -7.12 13.70
N VAL A 52 -5.06 -6.86 13.39
CA VAL A 52 -4.22 -7.77 12.60
C VAL A 52 -4.21 -9.16 13.23
N GLN A 53 -4.00 -9.23 14.56
CA GLN A 53 -3.96 -10.49 15.30
C GLN A 53 -5.31 -11.21 15.28
N ALA A 54 -6.39 -10.53 15.67
CA ALA A 54 -7.73 -11.12 15.72
C ALA A 54 -8.21 -11.65 14.36
N VAL A 55 -7.98 -10.89 13.28
CA VAL A 55 -8.36 -11.33 11.93
C VAL A 55 -7.45 -12.45 11.44
N SER A 56 -6.15 -12.42 11.73
CA SER A 56 -5.23 -13.52 11.37
C SER A 56 -5.55 -14.84 12.06
N GLU A 57 -6.12 -14.79 13.27
CA GLU A 57 -6.59 -15.97 14.00
C GLU A 57 -7.92 -16.46 13.43
N TYR A 58 -8.84 -15.56 13.06
CA TYR A 58 -10.14 -15.91 12.51
C TYR A 58 -10.08 -16.51 11.09
N LEU A 59 -9.23 -15.96 10.22
CA LEU A 59 -9.20 -16.28 8.80
C LEU A 59 -9.01 -17.79 8.50
N PRO A 60 -8.07 -18.52 9.13
CA PRO A 60 -7.93 -19.97 8.95
C PRO A 60 -9.22 -20.77 9.29
N TYR A 61 -9.97 -20.34 10.30
CA TYR A 61 -11.24 -20.98 10.67
C TYR A 61 -12.35 -20.65 9.68
N LEU A 62 -12.41 -19.42 9.18
CA LEU A 62 -13.37 -19.03 8.13
C LEU A 62 -13.14 -19.81 6.83
N VAL A 63 -11.87 -20.01 6.43
CA VAL A 63 -11.52 -20.84 5.26
C VAL A 63 -11.85 -22.30 5.49
N GLY A 64 -11.58 -22.84 6.69
CA GLY A 64 -11.97 -24.21 7.05
C GLY A 64 -13.48 -24.42 7.01
N LEU A 65 -14.24 -23.45 7.50
CA LEU A 65 -15.70 -23.47 7.44
C LEU A 65 -16.21 -23.43 5.99
N ALA A 66 -15.64 -22.58 5.15
CA ALA A 66 -16.00 -22.49 3.74
C ALA A 66 -15.74 -23.81 3.00
N TYR A 67 -14.59 -24.43 3.26
CA TYR A 67 -14.27 -25.74 2.71
C TYR A 67 -15.30 -26.79 3.13
N CYS A 68 -15.67 -26.83 4.42
CA CYS A 68 -16.65 -27.77 4.93
C CYS A 68 -18.06 -27.55 4.34
N ILE A 69 -18.44 -26.30 4.08
CA ILE A 69 -19.71 -25.96 3.42
C ILE A 69 -19.69 -26.40 1.96
N GLU A 70 -18.60 -26.14 1.23
CA GLU A 70 -18.45 -26.55 -0.18
C GLU A 70 -18.52 -28.07 -0.37
N HIS A 71 -18.09 -28.84 0.64
CA HIS A 71 -18.06 -30.31 0.61
C HIS A 71 -19.23 -30.96 1.37
N ASP A 72 -20.27 -30.19 1.72
CA ASP A 72 -21.48 -30.66 2.42
C ASP A 72 -21.21 -31.37 3.77
N THR A 73 -20.06 -31.15 4.41
CA THR A 73 -19.78 -31.68 5.76
C THR A 73 -20.39 -30.82 6.86
N VAL A 74 -20.58 -29.53 6.56
CA VAL A 74 -21.35 -28.57 7.36
C VAL A 74 -22.41 -27.97 6.43
N LEU A 75 -23.69 -28.08 6.79
CA LEU A 75 -24.78 -27.56 5.96
C LEU A 75 -25.19 -26.16 6.41
N LEU A 76 -25.57 -25.30 5.48
CA LEU A 76 -26.16 -24.01 5.80
C LEU A 76 -27.67 -24.16 6.08
N ARG A 77 -28.10 -23.68 7.25
CA ARG A 77 -29.53 -23.55 7.59
C ARG A 77 -30.18 -22.41 6.82
N GLN A 78 -29.42 -21.33 6.65
CA GLN A 78 -29.80 -20.11 5.96
C GLN A 78 -28.55 -19.54 5.30
N GLU A 79 -28.73 -18.87 4.15
CA GLU A 79 -27.65 -18.11 3.53
C GLU A 79 -27.14 -17.02 4.50
N PRO A 80 -25.82 -16.96 4.78
CA PRO A 80 -25.28 -15.94 5.67
C PRO A 80 -25.45 -14.57 5.02
N GLU A 81 -26.05 -13.64 5.75
CA GLU A 81 -26.16 -12.24 5.35
C GLU A 81 -25.51 -11.36 6.42
N SER A 82 -24.59 -10.50 6.00
CA SER A 82 -23.98 -9.49 6.84
C SER A 82 -24.06 -8.11 6.18
N THR A 83 -24.00 -7.05 6.97
CA THR A 83 -23.84 -5.69 6.45
C THR A 83 -22.39 -5.30 6.54
N TRP A 84 -21.90 -4.61 5.52
CA TRP A 84 -20.55 -4.08 5.44
C TRP A 84 -20.60 -2.59 5.13
N ARG A 85 -19.98 -1.78 5.99
CA ARG A 85 -19.73 -0.38 5.68
C ARG A 85 -18.46 -0.28 4.86
N SER A 86 -18.57 0.27 3.66
CA SER A 86 -17.46 0.36 2.74
C SER A 86 -16.33 1.25 3.27
N ILE A 87 -15.08 0.88 2.99
CA ILE A 87 -13.90 1.67 3.36
C ILE A 87 -13.71 2.86 2.40
N LEU A 88 -13.91 2.62 1.10
CA LEU A 88 -13.80 3.64 0.07
C LEU A 88 -15.08 4.49 0.00
N ALA A 89 -16.21 3.98 0.47
CA ALA A 89 -17.45 4.71 0.61
C ALA A 89 -18.02 4.59 2.04
N PRO A 90 -17.43 5.26 3.05
CA PRO A 90 -17.83 5.12 4.46
C PRO A 90 -19.30 5.39 4.76
N GLN A 91 -19.98 6.16 3.91
CA GLN A 91 -21.41 6.45 4.04
C GLN A 91 -22.30 5.33 3.49
N ASN A 92 -21.74 4.43 2.68
CA ASN A 92 -22.47 3.35 2.03
C ASN A 92 -22.34 2.07 2.86
N LYS A 93 -23.49 1.52 3.24
CA LYS A 93 -23.60 0.16 3.76
C LYS A 93 -24.10 -0.74 2.63
N VAL A 94 -23.39 -1.83 2.41
CA VAL A 94 -23.78 -2.86 1.45
C VAL A 94 -24.18 -4.12 2.22
N VAL A 95 -25.17 -4.84 1.71
CA VAL A 95 -25.47 -6.19 2.18
C VAL A 95 -24.52 -7.13 1.45
N VAL A 96 -23.83 -7.95 2.24
CA VAL A 96 -22.89 -8.96 1.79
C VAL A 96 -23.52 -10.30 2.08
N ARG A 97 -23.56 -11.16 1.07
CA ARG A 97 -24.22 -12.47 1.12
C ARG A 97 -23.22 -13.58 0.91
N GLY A 98 -23.51 -14.74 1.49
CA GLY A 98 -22.69 -15.92 1.31
C GLY A 98 -21.36 -15.86 2.07
N ILE A 99 -20.71 -17.01 2.14
CA ILE A 99 -19.43 -17.15 2.82
C ILE A 99 -18.29 -16.45 2.06
N ASP A 100 -18.37 -16.41 0.72
CA ASP A 100 -17.38 -15.74 -0.12
C ASP A 100 -17.36 -14.23 0.08
N GLY A 101 -18.54 -13.63 0.27
CA GLY A 101 -18.66 -12.21 0.60
C GLY A 101 -18.04 -11.89 1.95
N GLU A 102 -18.31 -12.72 2.96
CA GLU A 102 -17.72 -12.59 4.28
C GLU A 102 -16.18 -12.74 4.23
N GLN A 103 -15.68 -13.73 3.48
CA GLN A 103 -14.24 -13.87 3.23
C GLN A 103 -13.64 -12.61 2.59
N GLY A 104 -14.25 -12.08 1.53
CA GLY A 104 -13.80 -10.84 0.87
C GLY A 104 -13.71 -9.65 1.82
N CYS A 105 -14.71 -9.48 2.70
CA CYS A 105 -14.71 -8.45 3.74
C CYS A 105 -13.55 -8.63 4.73
N LEU A 106 -13.33 -9.85 5.23
CA LEU A 106 -12.30 -10.11 6.23
C LEU A 106 -10.88 -10.06 5.67
N TYR A 107 -10.67 -10.52 4.43
CA TYR A 107 -9.39 -10.32 3.74
C TYR A 107 -9.08 -8.84 3.56
N THR A 108 -10.09 -8.05 3.17
CA THR A 108 -9.94 -6.60 3.03
C THR A 108 -9.64 -5.94 4.37
N LEU A 109 -10.33 -6.34 5.45
CA LEU A 109 -10.04 -5.86 6.81
C LEU A 109 -8.60 -6.19 7.24
N TYR A 110 -8.13 -7.39 6.95
CA TYR A 110 -6.79 -7.83 7.27
C TYR A 110 -5.73 -6.97 6.57
N ALA A 111 -5.87 -6.75 5.26
CA ALA A 111 -4.96 -5.92 4.49
C ALA A 111 -4.95 -4.47 4.98
N ILE A 112 -6.10 -3.91 5.34
CA ILE A 112 -6.19 -2.56 5.91
C ILE A 112 -5.53 -2.47 7.28
N ALA A 113 -5.74 -3.46 8.14
CA ALA A 113 -5.12 -3.49 9.45
C ALA A 113 -3.59 -3.52 9.34
N LEU A 114 -3.05 -4.25 8.36
CA LEU A 114 -1.62 -4.24 8.03
C LEU A 114 -1.14 -2.87 7.54
N CYS A 115 -1.88 -2.21 6.65
CA CYS A 115 -1.55 -0.85 6.18
C CYS A 115 -1.55 0.19 7.30
N ASN A 116 -2.58 0.18 8.15
CA ASN A 116 -2.72 1.11 9.27
C ASN A 116 -1.65 0.85 10.36
N GLU A 117 -1.27 -0.41 10.59
CA GLU A 117 -0.17 -0.75 11.48
C GLU A 117 1.17 -0.25 10.93
N ALA A 118 1.44 -0.52 9.64
CA ALA A 118 2.64 -0.01 8.97
C ALA A 118 2.73 1.52 9.02
N LYS A 119 1.60 2.21 8.82
CA LYS A 119 1.51 3.67 8.99
C LYS A 119 1.85 4.09 10.41
N THR A 120 1.27 3.46 11.42
CA THR A 120 1.52 3.78 12.83
C THR A 120 3.00 3.60 13.19
N MET A 121 3.64 2.53 12.69
CA MET A 121 5.08 2.32 12.83
C MET A 121 5.89 3.44 12.17
N VAL A 122 5.54 3.84 10.94
CA VAL A 122 6.25 4.88 10.19
C VAL A 122 6.08 6.27 10.81
N ASP A 123 4.89 6.59 11.30
CA ASP A 123 4.61 7.84 12.00
C ASP A 123 5.43 7.94 13.30
N ALA A 124 5.50 6.84 14.06
CA ALA A 124 6.31 6.76 15.28
C ALA A 124 7.83 6.90 15.03
N LEU A 125 8.31 6.60 13.82
CA LEU A 125 9.71 6.80 13.45
C LEU A 125 10.06 8.28 13.21
N GLY A 126 9.09 9.12 12.86
CA GLY A 126 9.35 10.52 12.48
C GLY A 126 10.39 10.63 11.36
N MET A 127 11.08 11.78 11.21
CA MET A 127 12.16 11.97 10.23
C MET A 127 13.55 11.62 10.80
N TYR A 128 13.69 10.42 11.37
CA TYR A 128 14.94 10.02 12.04
C TYR A 128 16.19 10.06 11.15
N GLU A 129 16.02 9.93 9.84
CA GLU A 129 17.12 9.99 8.88
C GLU A 129 17.79 11.37 8.82
N CYS A 130 17.10 12.43 9.28
CA CYS A 130 17.60 13.81 9.30
C CYS A 130 18.17 14.21 10.66
N ASP A 131 17.94 13.43 11.71
CA ASP A 131 18.41 13.74 13.04
C ASP A 131 19.82 13.18 13.24
N ALA A 132 20.81 14.07 13.39
CA ALA A 132 22.21 13.72 13.60
C ALA A 132 22.50 13.13 15.00
N SER A 133 21.61 13.32 15.97
CA SER A 133 21.81 12.90 17.37
C SER A 133 21.77 11.38 17.56
N TYR A 134 21.13 10.65 16.65
CA TYR A 134 21.01 9.20 16.77
C TYR A 134 22.33 8.48 16.52
N THR A 135 22.64 7.55 17.43
CA THR A 135 23.75 6.61 17.31
C THR A 135 23.53 5.65 16.14
N THR A 136 24.62 5.00 15.69
CA THR A 136 24.55 4.00 14.62
C THR A 136 23.61 2.84 14.95
N GLN A 137 23.57 2.41 16.23
CA GLN A 137 22.70 1.32 16.68
C GLN A 137 21.23 1.72 16.66
N GLU A 138 20.92 2.92 17.14
CA GLU A 138 19.55 3.46 17.12
C GLU A 138 19.01 3.67 15.70
N ARG A 139 19.88 4.07 14.77
CA ARG A 139 19.52 4.17 13.34
C ARG A 139 19.21 2.80 12.76
N ARG A 140 20.06 1.80 13.00
CA ARG A 140 19.81 0.42 12.56
C ARG A 140 18.48 -0.13 13.08
N GLY A 141 18.15 0.11 14.35
CA GLY A 141 16.86 -0.30 14.91
C GLY A 141 15.66 0.35 14.20
N ARG A 142 15.79 1.62 13.82
CA ARG A 142 14.75 2.34 13.04
C ARG A 142 14.68 1.87 11.59
N ASP A 143 15.81 1.54 10.97
CA ASP A 143 15.88 0.93 9.63
C ASP A 143 15.22 -0.46 9.59
N GLU A 144 15.31 -1.22 10.67
CA GLU A 144 14.61 -2.51 10.81
C GLU A 144 13.10 -2.31 11.00
N ARG A 145 12.67 -1.34 11.82
CA ARG A 145 11.23 -1.00 11.91
C ARG A 145 10.66 -0.54 10.57
N LEU A 146 11.41 0.26 9.80
CA LEU A 146 11.00 0.68 8.46
C LEU A 146 10.86 -0.51 7.49
N LYS A 147 11.74 -1.51 7.62
CA LYS A 147 11.67 -2.78 6.87
C LYS A 147 10.45 -3.61 7.28
N VAL A 148 10.13 -3.70 8.57
CA VAL A 148 8.92 -4.38 9.06
C VAL A 148 7.66 -3.71 8.49
N ALA A 149 7.57 -2.38 8.51
CA ALA A 149 6.46 -1.65 7.90
C ALA A 149 6.36 -1.90 6.39
N THR A 150 7.50 -1.93 5.70
CA THR A 150 7.57 -2.28 4.26
C THR A 150 7.05 -3.70 4.02
N ASP A 151 7.42 -4.65 4.87
CA ASP A 151 7.00 -6.06 4.80
C ASP A 151 5.48 -6.21 4.97
N MET A 152 4.90 -5.49 5.93
CA MET A 152 3.45 -5.46 6.15
C MET A 152 2.68 -4.95 4.92
N LEU A 153 3.20 -3.92 4.25
CA LEU A 153 2.59 -3.39 3.03
C LEU A 153 2.69 -4.38 1.86
N CYS A 154 3.82 -5.09 1.71
CA CYS A 154 3.96 -6.16 0.73
C CYS A 154 2.98 -7.32 1.01
N ARG A 155 2.70 -7.64 2.28
CA ARG A 155 1.68 -8.62 2.68
C ARG A 155 0.27 -8.12 2.35
N ALA A 156 -0.06 -6.88 2.70
CA ALA A 156 -1.36 -6.28 2.38
C ALA A 156 -1.61 -6.28 0.86
N SER A 157 -0.61 -5.88 0.07
CA SER A 157 -0.65 -5.96 -1.39
C SER A 157 -0.93 -7.37 -1.88
N GLY A 158 -0.23 -8.35 -1.32
CA GLY A 158 -0.42 -9.77 -1.63
C GLY A 158 -1.80 -10.33 -1.31
N VAL A 159 -2.37 -9.94 -0.17
CA VAL A 159 -3.74 -10.31 0.23
C VAL A 159 -4.74 -9.78 -0.79
N TRP A 160 -4.63 -8.50 -1.16
CA TRP A 160 -5.52 -7.90 -2.14
C TRP A 160 -5.38 -8.48 -3.55
N ASP A 161 -4.14 -8.77 -3.98
CA ASP A 161 -3.88 -9.40 -5.28
C ASP A 161 -4.46 -10.83 -5.33
N ALA A 162 -4.33 -11.59 -4.25
CA ALA A 162 -4.93 -12.91 -4.12
C ALA A 162 -6.47 -12.84 -4.22
N ILE A 163 -7.13 -11.97 -3.46
CA ILE A 163 -8.60 -11.90 -3.50
C ILE A 163 -9.14 -11.32 -4.82
N ALA A 164 -8.42 -10.38 -5.44
CA ALA A 164 -8.81 -9.80 -6.73
C ALA A 164 -8.79 -10.84 -7.85
N THR A 165 -7.87 -11.80 -7.78
CA THR A 165 -7.66 -12.81 -8.83
C THR A 165 -8.49 -14.07 -8.64
N SER A 166 -8.70 -14.54 -7.40
CA SER A 166 -9.40 -15.80 -7.15
C SER A 166 -10.79 -15.65 -6.54
N HIS A 167 -10.94 -14.83 -5.49
CA HIS A 167 -12.15 -14.83 -4.66
C HIS A 167 -13.25 -13.89 -5.17
N LEU A 168 -12.90 -12.63 -5.45
CA LEU A 168 -13.90 -11.61 -5.81
C LEU A 168 -14.61 -11.88 -7.15
N PRO A 169 -13.94 -12.38 -8.21
CA PRO A 169 -14.64 -12.75 -9.44
C PRO A 169 -15.74 -13.80 -9.22
N ALA A 170 -15.49 -14.80 -8.36
CA ALA A 170 -16.47 -15.83 -8.02
C ALA A 170 -17.65 -15.25 -7.21
N TYR A 171 -17.37 -14.36 -6.26
CA TYR A 171 -18.40 -13.66 -5.51
C TYR A 171 -19.27 -12.76 -6.41
N GLN A 172 -18.65 -11.99 -7.31
CA GLN A 172 -19.36 -11.09 -8.22
C GLN A 172 -20.28 -11.81 -9.21
N ALA A 173 -19.96 -13.04 -9.59
CA ALA A 173 -20.81 -13.84 -10.47
C ALA A 173 -22.19 -14.15 -9.85
N HIS A 174 -22.27 -14.17 -8.52
CA HIS A 174 -23.48 -14.54 -7.77
C HIS A 174 -24.10 -13.35 -7.00
N ALA A 175 -23.34 -12.29 -6.77
CA ALA A 175 -23.82 -11.08 -6.11
C ALA A 175 -24.78 -10.29 -7.02
N SER A 176 -26.08 -10.30 -6.72
CA SER A 176 -27.11 -9.60 -7.49
C SER A 176 -27.18 -8.08 -7.25
N THR A 177 -26.34 -7.51 -6.38
CA THR A 177 -26.40 -6.11 -5.93
C THR A 177 -25.08 -5.37 -6.13
N ALA A 178 -25.17 -4.04 -6.26
CA ALA A 178 -24.01 -3.15 -6.32
C ALA A 178 -23.07 -3.41 -5.11
N SER A 179 -21.86 -3.89 -5.40
CA SER A 179 -20.84 -4.19 -4.41
C SER A 179 -20.11 -2.91 -3.97
N ALA A 180 -19.53 -2.93 -2.79
CA ALA A 180 -18.65 -1.85 -2.35
C ALA A 180 -17.46 -1.71 -3.33
N PRO A 181 -16.92 -0.49 -3.57
CA PRO A 181 -15.85 -0.29 -4.53
C PRO A 181 -14.58 -1.11 -4.26
N GLU A 182 -14.36 -1.52 -3.00
CA GLU A 182 -13.25 -2.37 -2.59
C GLU A 182 -13.52 -3.89 -2.68
N LEU A 183 -14.78 -4.28 -2.85
CA LEU A 183 -15.25 -5.68 -2.94
C LEU A 183 -15.53 -6.07 -4.40
N ASN A 184 -14.69 -5.60 -5.32
CA ASN A 184 -14.62 -6.00 -6.72
C ASN A 184 -13.14 -6.17 -7.14
N ALA A 185 -12.91 -6.89 -8.23
CA ALA A 185 -11.55 -7.22 -8.68
C ALA A 185 -10.70 -5.97 -8.93
N GLU A 186 -11.23 -4.98 -9.64
CA GLU A 186 -10.50 -3.75 -10.00
C GLU A 186 -10.13 -2.93 -8.76
N GLY A 187 -11.06 -2.74 -7.83
CA GLY A 187 -10.84 -1.97 -6.62
C GLY A 187 -9.87 -2.64 -5.66
N ALA A 188 -10.00 -3.96 -5.47
CA ALA A 188 -9.03 -4.73 -4.70
C ALA A 188 -7.63 -4.66 -5.33
N GLN A 189 -7.52 -4.82 -6.66
CA GLN A 189 -6.25 -4.67 -7.36
C GLN A 189 -5.69 -3.25 -7.23
N GLY A 190 -6.54 -2.22 -7.28
CA GLY A 190 -6.14 -0.83 -7.06
C GLY A 190 -5.56 -0.60 -5.66
N MET A 191 -6.17 -1.17 -4.63
CA MET A 191 -5.61 -1.16 -3.26
C MET A 191 -4.31 -1.94 -3.17
N ALA A 192 -4.19 -3.07 -3.87
CA ALA A 192 -2.95 -3.84 -3.93
C ALA A 192 -1.78 -3.01 -4.50
N LYS A 193 -2.04 -2.26 -5.59
CA LYS A 193 -1.04 -1.38 -6.21
C LYS A 193 -0.66 -0.20 -5.30
N LEU A 194 -1.63 0.40 -4.61
CA LEU A 194 -1.35 1.50 -3.69
C LEU A 194 -0.46 1.06 -2.52
N ALA A 195 -0.77 -0.08 -1.89
CA ALA A 195 0.04 -0.61 -0.81
C ALA A 195 1.47 -0.97 -1.26
N LEU A 196 1.61 -1.54 -2.47
CA LEU A 196 2.93 -1.81 -3.04
C LEU A 196 3.69 -0.52 -3.38
N GLY A 197 2.99 0.53 -3.81
CA GLY A 197 3.54 1.87 -4.01
C GLY A 197 4.10 2.44 -2.71
N ASP A 198 3.31 2.41 -1.64
CA ASP A 198 3.74 2.83 -0.30
C ASP A 198 4.96 2.01 0.18
N ALA A 199 4.98 0.70 -0.05
CA ALA A 199 6.12 -0.16 0.29
C ALA A 199 7.40 0.27 -0.44
N HIS A 200 7.30 0.56 -1.74
CA HIS A 200 8.44 1.05 -2.52
C HIS A 200 8.90 2.44 -2.04
N ALA A 201 7.98 3.33 -1.68
CA ALA A 201 8.32 4.64 -1.12
C ALA A 201 9.14 4.50 0.18
N LEU A 202 8.76 3.58 1.06
CA LEU A 202 9.52 3.28 2.29
C LEU A 202 10.89 2.65 2.00
N ALA A 203 10.97 1.75 1.01
CA ALA A 203 12.27 1.18 0.59
C ALA A 203 13.22 2.24 0.03
N ILE A 204 12.71 3.19 -0.76
CA ILE A 204 13.51 4.33 -1.26
C ILE A 204 13.93 5.23 -0.10
N ARG A 205 13.04 5.46 0.87
CA ARG A 205 13.38 6.21 2.10
C ARG A 205 14.52 5.55 2.86
N LYS A 206 14.46 4.22 3.07
CA LYS A 206 15.54 3.43 3.69
C LYS A 206 16.85 3.53 2.92
N LEU A 207 16.80 3.38 1.59
CA LEU A 207 17.98 3.49 0.73
C LEU A 207 18.68 4.85 0.85
N LYS A 208 17.91 5.93 1.01
CA LYS A 208 18.42 7.30 1.14
C LYS A 208 18.84 7.67 2.58
N ALA A 209 18.45 6.90 3.58
CA ALA A 209 18.67 7.24 4.99
C ALA A 209 20.16 7.44 5.36
N PRO A 210 21.11 6.58 4.91
CA PRO A 210 22.53 6.78 5.21
C PRO A 210 23.10 8.09 4.64
N ALA A 211 22.69 8.44 3.42
CA ALA A 211 23.15 9.67 2.77
C ALA A 211 22.56 10.92 3.44
N LYS A 212 21.29 10.87 3.89
CA LYS A 212 20.64 11.97 4.61
C LYS A 212 21.22 12.21 6.00
N GLY A 213 21.56 11.14 6.74
CA GLY A 213 22.10 11.27 8.09
C GLY A 213 23.48 11.95 8.16
N ARG A 214 24.17 12.08 7.02
CA ARG A 214 25.47 12.75 6.88
C ARG A 214 25.36 14.12 6.19
N ALA A 215 24.20 14.47 5.64
CA ALA A 215 24.00 15.74 4.96
C ALA A 215 23.86 16.87 5.99
N THR A 216 24.51 18.00 5.75
CA THR A 216 24.37 19.21 6.57
C THR A 216 23.04 19.93 6.34
N ASP A 217 22.38 19.65 5.21
CA ASP A 217 21.08 20.20 4.82
C ASP A 217 20.02 19.09 4.71
N LEU A 218 18.74 19.42 4.96
CA LEU A 218 17.58 18.54 4.76
C LEU A 218 17.36 18.07 3.31
N GLY A 219 18.06 18.66 2.34
CA GLY A 219 17.92 18.38 0.90
C GLY A 219 19.02 17.49 0.33
N THR A 220 18.81 16.98 -0.89
CA THR A 220 19.89 16.36 -1.69
C THR A 220 21.05 17.33 -1.80
N ALA A 221 22.28 16.91 -1.48
CA ALA A 221 23.49 17.72 -1.63
C ALA A 221 23.52 18.44 -2.98
N GLY A 222 24.06 19.67 -3.02
CA GLY A 222 24.28 20.37 -4.28
C GLY A 222 25.31 19.63 -5.16
N PRO A 223 25.46 20.02 -6.44
CA PRO A 223 26.50 19.46 -7.30
C PRO A 223 27.90 19.71 -6.72
N PRO A 224 28.83 18.72 -6.78
CA PRO A 224 28.63 17.35 -7.26
C PRO A 224 28.00 16.44 -6.21
N LEU A 225 27.40 15.33 -6.66
CA LEU A 225 26.83 14.33 -5.76
C LEU A 225 27.94 13.65 -4.92
N PRO A 226 27.77 13.48 -3.59
CA PRO A 226 28.76 12.78 -2.77
C PRO A 226 28.97 11.32 -3.23
N ALA A 227 30.21 10.82 -3.12
CA ALA A 227 30.56 9.45 -3.53
C ALA A 227 29.76 8.35 -2.80
N ASP A 228 29.38 8.60 -1.55
CA ASP A 228 28.60 7.67 -0.73
C ASP A 228 27.08 7.72 -0.99
N HIS A 229 26.62 8.54 -1.93
CA HIS A 229 25.20 8.65 -2.26
C HIS A 229 24.74 7.47 -3.13
N PRO A 230 23.51 6.93 -2.94
CA PRO A 230 22.97 5.92 -3.84
C PRO A 230 22.92 6.42 -5.31
N SER A 231 23.11 5.50 -6.27
CA SER A 231 23.11 5.84 -7.70
C SER A 231 21.86 6.64 -8.10
N ALA A 232 22.06 7.78 -8.78
CA ALA A 232 20.99 8.61 -9.31
C ALA A 232 20.12 7.83 -10.31
N SER A 233 20.74 7.10 -11.24
CA SER A 233 20.03 6.19 -12.16
C SER A 233 19.15 5.16 -11.45
N LEU A 234 19.64 4.57 -10.36
CA LEU A 234 18.85 3.63 -9.57
C LEU A 234 17.63 4.33 -8.93
N LEU A 235 17.85 5.47 -8.28
CA LEU A 235 16.76 6.23 -7.64
C LEU A 235 15.70 6.68 -8.65
N ALA A 236 16.12 7.12 -9.84
CA ALA A 236 15.24 7.46 -10.93
C ALA A 236 14.32 6.29 -11.30
N LYS A 237 14.89 5.11 -11.56
CA LYS A 237 14.13 3.92 -11.95
C LYS A 237 13.20 3.44 -10.85
N LEU A 238 13.62 3.49 -9.59
CA LEU A 238 12.77 3.14 -8.45
C LEU A 238 11.56 4.08 -8.37
N HIS A 239 11.79 5.40 -8.46
CA HIS A 239 10.73 6.39 -8.43
C HIS A 239 9.77 6.32 -9.63
N LEU A 240 10.26 6.01 -10.84
CA LEU A 240 9.41 5.77 -12.00
C LEU A 240 8.46 4.59 -11.78
N HIS A 241 8.97 3.49 -11.21
CA HIS A 241 8.13 2.33 -10.90
C HIS A 241 7.11 2.66 -9.81
N THR A 242 7.51 3.36 -8.75
CA THR A 242 6.60 3.79 -7.68
C THR A 242 5.50 4.70 -8.22
N SER A 243 5.84 5.68 -9.07
CA SER A 243 4.87 6.54 -9.74
C SER A 243 3.86 5.73 -10.56
N HIS A 244 4.36 4.76 -11.34
CA HIS A 244 3.51 3.88 -12.13
C HIS A 244 2.53 3.05 -11.29
N LEU A 245 2.95 2.54 -10.13
CA LEU A 245 2.07 1.81 -9.21
C LEU A 245 0.91 2.67 -8.71
N TYR A 246 1.18 3.93 -8.33
CA TYR A 246 0.12 4.85 -7.89
C TYR A 246 -0.81 5.27 -9.03
N ASP A 247 -0.29 5.48 -10.24
CA ASP A 247 -1.11 5.75 -11.43
C ASP A 247 -2.03 4.56 -11.75
N GLN A 248 -1.51 3.33 -11.68
CA GLN A 248 -2.33 2.11 -11.82
C GLN A 248 -3.39 2.02 -10.73
N ALA A 249 -3.03 2.30 -9.48
CA ALA A 249 -3.94 2.29 -8.35
C ALA A 249 -5.11 3.27 -8.56
N HIS A 250 -4.80 4.50 -8.99
CA HIS A 250 -5.80 5.51 -9.32
C HIS A 250 -6.72 5.07 -10.46
N ALA A 251 -6.16 4.54 -11.55
CA ALA A 251 -6.92 4.08 -12.71
C ALA A 251 -7.87 2.92 -12.36
N LEU A 252 -7.39 1.93 -11.62
CA LEU A 252 -8.16 0.74 -11.22
C LEU A 252 -9.33 1.08 -10.29
N VAL A 253 -9.10 1.93 -9.28
CA VAL A 253 -10.22 2.37 -8.42
C VAL A 253 -11.19 3.30 -9.16
N THR A 254 -10.72 4.07 -10.14
CA THR A 254 -11.63 4.82 -11.02
C THR A 254 -12.53 3.89 -11.84
N GLN A 255 -11.97 2.79 -12.35
CA GLN A 255 -12.73 1.74 -13.05
C GLN A 255 -13.69 1.00 -12.13
N SER A 256 -13.33 0.77 -10.87
CA SER A 256 -14.20 0.13 -9.89
C SER A 256 -15.45 0.95 -9.55
N LEU A 257 -15.45 2.24 -9.87
CA LEU A 257 -16.60 3.15 -9.80
C LEU A 257 -17.43 3.17 -11.10
N GLY A 258 -17.10 2.33 -12.09
CA GLY A 258 -17.75 2.30 -13.40
C GLY A 258 -17.34 3.43 -14.35
N MET A 259 -16.22 4.10 -14.08
CA MET A 259 -15.70 5.19 -14.92
C MET A 259 -14.51 4.72 -15.77
N GLU A 260 -14.20 5.45 -16.86
CA GLU A 260 -12.99 5.16 -17.64
C GLU A 260 -11.71 5.52 -16.87
N ALA A 261 -10.65 4.72 -17.02
CA ALA A 261 -9.37 4.92 -16.32
C ALA A 261 -8.75 6.32 -16.52
N LYS A 262 -8.97 6.94 -17.68
CA LYS A 262 -8.41 8.25 -18.05
C LYS A 262 -9.38 9.40 -17.75
N THR A 263 -10.40 9.17 -16.94
CA THR A 263 -11.38 10.21 -16.62
C THR A 263 -10.69 11.38 -15.91
N PRO A 264 -10.87 12.64 -16.36
CA PRO A 264 -10.32 13.80 -15.69
C PRO A 264 -10.78 13.89 -14.23
N ILE A 265 -9.87 14.24 -13.32
CA ILE A 265 -10.14 14.35 -11.87
C ILE A 265 -11.35 15.24 -11.57
N ALA A 266 -11.58 16.30 -12.35
CA ALA A 266 -12.74 17.18 -12.20
C ALA A 266 -14.07 16.43 -12.43
N LYS A 267 -14.13 15.52 -13.42
CA LYS A 267 -15.31 14.69 -13.69
C LYS A 267 -15.48 13.62 -12.62
N ILE A 268 -14.39 13.00 -12.16
CA ILE A 268 -14.41 12.07 -11.02
C ILE A 268 -15.00 12.78 -9.79
N LYS A 269 -14.49 13.97 -9.46
CA LYS A 269 -14.98 14.77 -8.33
C LYS A 269 -16.47 15.10 -8.46
N ALA A 270 -16.92 15.50 -9.64
CA ALA A 270 -18.34 15.75 -9.89
C ALA A 270 -19.19 14.48 -9.69
N TYR A 271 -18.73 13.33 -10.21
CA TYR A 271 -19.39 12.04 -10.03
C TYR A 271 -19.45 11.61 -8.56
N LEU A 272 -18.33 11.73 -7.82
CA LEU A 272 -18.30 11.45 -6.39
C LEU A 272 -19.27 12.34 -5.61
N HIS A 273 -19.40 13.62 -5.97
CA HIS A 273 -20.39 14.52 -5.38
C HIS A 273 -21.82 14.07 -5.67
N THR A 274 -22.13 13.61 -6.89
CA THR A 274 -23.46 13.06 -7.19
C THR A 274 -23.79 11.82 -6.36
N LEU A 275 -22.78 11.00 -6.06
CA LEU A 275 -22.92 9.81 -5.23
C LEU A 275 -22.81 10.08 -3.71
N ARG A 276 -22.60 11.34 -3.30
CA ARG A 276 -22.34 11.74 -1.90
C ARG A 276 -21.15 11.01 -1.26
N LEU A 277 -20.16 10.66 -2.09
CA LEU A 277 -18.92 9.97 -1.71
C LEU A 277 -17.76 10.93 -1.39
N ASP A 278 -18.00 12.22 -1.54
CA ASP A 278 -17.10 13.34 -1.33
C ASP A 278 -17.14 13.90 0.10
N SER A 279 -18.14 13.49 0.89
CA SER A 279 -18.50 14.05 2.19
C SER A 279 -17.87 13.28 3.37
N SER A 280 -16.65 13.66 3.72
CA SER A 280 -16.11 13.47 5.08
C SER A 280 -15.37 14.75 5.50
N SER A 281 -15.80 15.41 6.57
CA SER A 281 -15.07 16.51 7.23
C SER A 281 -13.68 16.11 7.75
N ARG A 282 -13.39 14.80 7.77
CA ARG A 282 -12.11 14.18 8.15
C ARG A 282 -11.13 13.92 6.99
N GLY A 283 -11.54 14.13 5.74
CA GLY A 283 -10.68 13.78 4.60
C GLY A 283 -10.59 12.27 4.31
N ASP A 284 -11.66 11.53 4.63
CA ASP A 284 -11.76 10.07 4.43
C ASP A 284 -12.59 9.71 3.19
N GLY A 285 -12.39 8.50 2.64
CA GLY A 285 -13.16 7.93 1.53
C GLY A 285 -12.47 7.99 0.16
N VAL A 286 -13.17 7.55 -0.89
CA VAL A 286 -12.62 7.30 -2.23
C VAL A 286 -12.06 8.57 -2.87
N GLY A 287 -12.68 9.72 -2.63
CA GLY A 287 -12.17 10.99 -3.13
C GLY A 287 -10.82 11.37 -2.51
N ALA A 288 -10.62 11.10 -1.22
CA ALA A 288 -9.33 11.33 -0.56
C ALA A 288 -8.29 10.29 -0.98
N TRP A 289 -8.71 9.04 -1.11
CA TRP A 289 -7.87 7.94 -1.59
C TRP A 289 -7.33 8.22 -3.00
N LEU A 290 -8.21 8.60 -3.95
CA LEU A 290 -7.81 8.94 -5.32
C LEU A 290 -6.89 10.18 -5.35
N ARG A 291 -7.17 11.20 -4.53
CA ARG A 291 -6.27 12.36 -4.40
C ARG A 291 -4.90 11.96 -3.89
N TYR A 292 -4.83 11.08 -2.88
CA TYR A 292 -3.57 10.58 -2.35
C TYR A 292 -2.79 9.82 -3.43
N ALA A 293 -3.41 8.84 -4.09
CA ALA A 293 -2.80 8.09 -5.18
C ALA A 293 -2.26 9.01 -6.29
N HIS A 294 -3.06 9.95 -6.77
CA HIS A 294 -2.63 10.91 -7.78
C HIS A 294 -1.45 11.79 -7.29
N THR A 295 -1.53 12.31 -6.06
CA THR A 295 -0.50 13.19 -5.52
C THR A 295 0.83 12.46 -5.38
N GLU A 296 0.82 11.24 -4.87
CA GLU A 296 2.01 10.39 -4.74
C GLU A 296 2.56 9.97 -6.11
N ALA A 297 1.69 9.68 -7.09
CA ALA A 297 2.11 9.38 -8.46
C ALA A 297 2.90 10.55 -9.08
N VAL A 298 2.36 11.77 -9.00
CA VAL A 298 3.00 12.98 -9.51
C VAL A 298 4.27 13.31 -8.72
N TRP A 299 4.26 13.13 -7.40
CA TRP A 299 5.41 13.34 -6.54
C TRP A 299 6.59 12.44 -6.92
N HIS A 300 6.35 11.14 -7.03
CA HIS A 300 7.38 10.20 -7.42
C HIS A 300 7.84 10.39 -8.87
N LYS A 301 6.96 10.83 -9.78
CA LYS A 301 7.35 11.22 -11.15
C LYS A 301 8.29 12.43 -11.16
N CYS A 302 8.01 13.43 -10.34
CA CYS A 302 8.89 14.59 -10.15
C CYS A 302 10.28 14.14 -9.64
N LEU A 303 10.32 13.31 -8.60
CA LEU A 303 11.58 12.79 -8.06
C LEU A 303 12.34 11.95 -9.10
N ALA A 304 11.65 11.14 -9.89
CA ALA A 304 12.25 10.41 -11.00
C ALA A 304 12.93 11.34 -11.99
N PHE A 305 12.25 12.39 -12.46
CA PHE A 305 12.84 13.38 -13.36
C PHE A 305 14.04 14.09 -12.73
N LYS A 306 13.97 14.45 -11.44
CA LYS A 306 15.14 15.02 -10.75
C LYS A 306 16.35 14.10 -10.85
N TRP A 307 16.19 12.82 -10.51
CA TRP A 307 17.30 11.88 -10.49
C TRP A 307 17.80 11.52 -11.89
N LEU A 308 16.93 11.44 -12.90
CA LEU A 308 17.34 11.32 -14.31
C LEU A 308 18.16 12.53 -14.75
N GLY A 309 17.77 13.73 -14.32
CA GLY A 309 18.51 14.95 -14.63
C GLY A 309 19.92 14.95 -14.02
N ILE A 310 20.04 14.57 -12.75
CA ILE A 310 21.32 14.45 -12.05
C ILE A 310 22.19 13.34 -12.68
N ASP A 311 21.60 12.20 -13.04
CA ASP A 311 22.31 11.10 -13.70
C ASP A 311 22.87 11.54 -15.08
N ALA A 312 22.04 12.21 -15.88
CA ALA A 312 22.44 12.73 -17.18
C ALA A 312 23.56 13.76 -17.08
N GLY A 313 23.48 14.68 -16.12
CA GLY A 313 24.49 15.74 -15.93
C GLY A 313 25.81 15.23 -15.34
N GLU A 314 25.75 14.50 -14.22
CA GLU A 314 26.97 14.07 -13.50
C GLU A 314 27.66 12.87 -14.15
N HIS A 315 26.92 11.84 -14.57
CA HIS A 315 27.50 10.56 -15.02
C HIS A 315 27.60 10.45 -16.53
N ALA A 316 26.58 10.90 -17.27
CA ALA A 316 26.58 10.84 -18.74
C ALA A 316 27.23 12.07 -19.39
N HIS A 317 27.60 13.09 -18.59
CA HIS A 317 28.11 14.38 -19.05
C HIS A 317 27.22 15.05 -20.11
N ASN A 318 25.93 14.77 -20.05
CA ASN A 318 24.89 15.25 -20.96
C ASN A 318 24.01 16.28 -20.25
N ILE A 319 24.59 17.45 -20.02
CA ILE A 319 24.01 18.59 -19.31
C ILE A 319 22.74 19.10 -20.00
N GLY A 320 22.68 19.07 -21.33
CA GLY A 320 21.48 19.46 -22.08
C GLY A 320 20.25 18.64 -21.69
N TRP A 321 20.41 17.31 -21.63
CA TRP A 321 19.37 16.40 -21.14
C TRP A 321 19.11 16.58 -19.63
N GLY A 322 20.15 16.82 -18.84
CA GLY A 322 20.03 17.15 -17.42
C GLY A 322 19.11 18.35 -17.16
N ILE A 323 19.27 19.44 -17.92
CA ILE A 323 18.43 20.63 -17.85
C ILE A 323 16.97 20.31 -18.20
N ALA A 324 16.74 19.53 -19.27
CA ALA A 324 15.38 19.19 -19.70
C ALA A 324 14.63 18.37 -18.64
N TYR A 325 15.27 17.35 -18.07
CA TYR A 325 14.69 16.55 -16.98
C TYR A 325 14.40 17.39 -15.74
N LEU A 326 15.33 18.24 -15.29
CA LEU A 326 15.10 19.10 -14.11
C LEU A 326 13.99 20.13 -14.35
N THR A 327 13.84 20.61 -15.59
CA THR A 327 12.73 21.49 -15.97
C THR A 327 11.40 20.76 -15.88
N LEU A 328 11.33 19.52 -16.38
CA LEU A 328 10.14 18.67 -16.24
C LEU A 328 9.83 18.35 -14.78
N ALA A 329 10.84 18.14 -13.94
CA ALA A 329 10.67 17.92 -12.50
C ALA A 329 9.98 19.13 -11.84
N LEU A 330 10.44 20.36 -12.11
CA LEU A 330 9.79 21.58 -11.60
C LEU A 330 8.35 21.73 -12.08
N HIS A 331 8.11 21.50 -13.38
CA HIS A 331 6.76 21.57 -13.94
C HIS A 331 5.82 20.54 -13.30
N THR A 332 6.30 19.31 -13.11
CA THR A 332 5.54 18.21 -12.48
C THR A 332 5.24 18.54 -11.02
N LEU A 333 6.22 19.05 -10.27
CA LEU A 333 6.04 19.46 -8.87
C LEU A 333 4.98 20.56 -8.72
N ALA A 334 4.95 21.52 -9.65
CA ALA A 334 3.99 22.62 -9.64
C ALA A 334 2.52 22.15 -9.75
N GLN A 335 2.25 20.95 -10.25
CA GLN A 335 0.90 20.39 -10.35
C GLN A 335 0.29 20.01 -8.99
N ILE A 336 1.13 19.73 -8.00
CA ILE A 336 0.72 19.27 -6.66
C ILE A 336 1.09 20.26 -5.54
N MET A 337 1.87 21.30 -5.84
CA MET A 337 2.13 22.35 -4.85
C MET A 337 0.85 23.15 -4.56
N PRO A 338 0.52 23.42 -3.28
CA PRO A 338 -0.58 24.30 -2.93
C PRO A 338 -0.35 25.71 -3.46
N SER A 339 -1.42 26.38 -3.92
CA SER A 339 -1.35 27.78 -4.41
C SER A 339 -0.72 28.72 -3.38
N ASP A 340 -1.03 28.52 -2.10
CA ASP A 340 -0.51 29.33 -1.00
C ASP A 340 0.96 29.04 -0.68
N THR A 341 1.43 27.83 -0.96
CA THR A 341 2.84 27.45 -0.78
C THR A 341 3.73 28.15 -1.80
N SER A 342 3.23 28.41 -3.01
CA SER A 342 3.94 29.24 -4.01
C SER A 342 4.18 30.68 -3.52
N ALA A 343 3.24 31.23 -2.73
CA ALA A 343 3.38 32.53 -2.08
C ALA A 343 4.25 32.47 -0.81
N LYS A 344 4.19 31.38 -0.04
CA LYS A 344 5.05 31.14 1.14
C LYS A 344 6.50 30.81 0.79
N LEU A 345 6.78 30.32 -0.43
CA LEU A 345 8.13 30.17 -0.98
C LEU A 345 8.94 31.48 -0.93
N ARG A 346 8.24 32.63 -0.87
CA ARG A 346 8.85 33.96 -0.75
C ARG A 346 9.06 34.42 0.71
N ARG A 347 8.55 33.73 1.74
CA ARG A 347 8.37 34.35 3.06
C ARG A 347 8.78 33.58 4.34
N THR A 348 9.11 32.30 4.35
CA THR A 348 9.49 31.65 5.63
C THR A 348 10.59 30.59 5.52
N LYS A 349 11.54 30.65 6.47
CA LYS A 349 12.70 29.76 6.63
C LYS A 349 12.38 28.47 7.42
N ASP A 350 11.18 28.38 8.00
CA ASP A 350 10.84 27.40 9.06
C ASP A 350 9.66 26.45 8.72
N SER A 351 9.21 26.40 7.47
CA SER A 351 8.16 25.44 7.08
C SER A 351 8.80 24.11 6.66
N TYR A 352 8.58 23.04 7.43
CA TYR A 352 8.86 21.64 7.09
C TYR A 352 7.94 21.13 5.96
N ASP A 353 7.76 21.94 4.92
CA ASP A 353 7.02 21.57 3.74
C ASP A 353 8.01 20.93 2.77
N TRP A 354 7.98 19.60 2.68
CA TRP A 354 8.90 18.83 1.86
C TRP A 354 8.85 19.24 0.38
N TYR A 355 7.71 19.73 -0.11
CA TYR A 355 7.57 20.26 -1.47
C TYR A 355 8.49 21.45 -1.70
N VAL A 356 8.61 22.34 -0.71
CA VAL A 356 9.44 23.55 -0.77
C VAL A 356 10.91 23.20 -0.78
N HIS A 357 11.33 22.28 0.10
CA HIS A 357 12.71 21.81 0.15
C HIS A 357 13.12 21.11 -1.15
N GLU A 358 12.24 20.29 -1.71
CA GLU A 358 12.52 19.59 -2.96
C GLU A 358 12.57 20.56 -4.15
N HIS A 359 11.63 21.52 -4.21
CA HIS A 359 11.66 22.58 -5.23
C HIS A 359 12.98 23.36 -5.19
N ALA A 360 13.43 23.77 -4.00
CA ALA A 360 14.70 24.46 -3.82
C ALA A 360 15.90 23.58 -4.26
N SER A 361 15.86 22.29 -3.96
CA SER A 361 16.87 21.32 -4.38
C SER A 361 16.94 21.21 -5.91
N ILE A 362 15.81 20.97 -6.59
CA ILE A 362 15.75 20.85 -8.06
C ILE A 362 16.24 22.15 -8.71
N LYS A 363 15.79 23.31 -8.20
CA LYS A 363 16.18 24.62 -8.73
C LYS A 363 17.69 24.86 -8.61
N ARG A 364 18.32 24.47 -7.50
CA ARG A 364 19.77 24.59 -7.31
C ARG A 364 20.54 23.80 -8.36
N TRP A 365 20.14 22.55 -8.61
CA TRP A 365 20.75 21.72 -9.66
C TRP A 365 20.54 22.32 -11.05
N LEU A 366 19.32 22.77 -11.36
CA LEU A 366 18.98 23.36 -12.65
C LEU A 366 19.83 24.61 -12.94
N THR A 367 19.94 25.53 -11.97
CA THR A 367 20.75 26.75 -12.14
C THR A 367 22.23 26.44 -12.33
N ALA A 368 22.76 25.41 -11.64
CA ALA A 368 24.14 24.99 -11.84
C ALA A 368 24.35 24.45 -13.27
N TYR A 369 23.47 23.57 -13.74
CA TYR A 369 23.56 23.00 -15.09
C TYR A 369 23.37 24.04 -16.19
N GLN A 370 22.45 24.98 -16.03
CA GLN A 370 22.26 26.10 -16.96
C GLN A 370 23.55 26.93 -17.10
N ARG A 371 24.16 27.33 -15.98
CA ARG A 371 25.43 28.08 -16.00
C ARG A 371 26.55 27.29 -16.70
N THR A 372 26.68 26.01 -16.40
CA THR A 372 27.70 25.16 -17.04
C THR A 372 27.43 24.99 -18.53
N ASN A 373 26.17 24.85 -18.94
CA ASN A 373 25.81 24.71 -20.35
C ASN A 373 26.00 26.02 -21.13
N GLU A 374 25.71 27.17 -20.53
CA GLU A 374 25.89 28.49 -21.14
C GLU A 374 27.36 28.93 -21.21
N ALA A 375 28.21 28.48 -20.29
CA ALA A 375 29.61 28.90 -20.23
C ALA A 375 30.60 27.89 -20.84
N VAL A 376 30.28 26.59 -20.80
CA VAL A 376 31.26 25.53 -21.12
C VAL A 376 30.72 24.50 -22.11
N ALA A 377 29.55 23.90 -21.85
CA ALA A 377 29.15 22.69 -22.57
C ALA A 377 28.40 22.95 -23.89
N PHE A 378 27.65 24.05 -23.99
CA PHE A 378 26.87 24.47 -25.18
C PHE A 378 26.03 23.35 -25.82
N GLN A 379 25.51 22.43 -25.02
CA GLN A 379 24.72 21.30 -25.49
C GLN A 379 23.27 21.71 -25.78
N ARG A 380 22.67 21.08 -26.79
CA ARG A 380 21.25 21.22 -27.11
C ARG A 380 20.40 20.73 -25.94
N ILE A 381 19.37 21.49 -25.59
CA ILE A 381 18.35 21.09 -24.61
C ILE A 381 17.20 20.42 -25.39
N PRO A 382 16.90 19.12 -25.15
CA PRO A 382 15.80 18.42 -25.81
C PRO A 382 14.44 18.96 -25.35
N THR A 383 13.41 18.76 -26.17
CA THR A 383 12.03 19.16 -25.85
C THR A 383 11.37 18.18 -24.88
N ALA A 384 10.25 18.58 -24.26
CA ALA A 384 9.50 17.71 -23.36
C ALA A 384 9.03 16.40 -24.05
N ASP A 385 8.59 16.50 -25.30
CA ASP A 385 8.11 15.34 -26.09
C ASP A 385 9.25 14.39 -26.42
N GLU A 386 10.43 14.92 -26.78
CA GLU A 386 11.64 14.12 -26.97
C GLU A 386 12.00 13.38 -25.69
N VAL A 387 11.99 14.06 -24.53
CA VAL A 387 12.32 13.44 -23.26
C VAL A 387 11.37 12.29 -22.91
N GLN A 388 10.08 12.42 -23.21
CA GLN A 388 9.10 11.35 -22.98
C GLN A 388 9.36 10.13 -23.87
N LEU A 389 9.77 10.34 -25.12
CA LEU A 389 10.06 9.24 -26.07
C LEU A 389 11.24 8.36 -25.62
N TYR A 390 12.24 8.96 -24.98
CA TYR A 390 13.45 8.27 -24.52
C TYR A 390 13.42 7.90 -23.02
N MET A 391 12.25 7.99 -22.38
CA MET A 391 12.14 7.70 -20.95
C MET A 391 12.28 6.18 -20.71
N SER A 392 13.23 5.81 -19.86
CA SER A 392 13.42 4.40 -19.47
C SER A 392 12.26 3.89 -18.61
N GLU A 393 12.06 2.58 -18.59
CA GLU A 393 11.11 1.95 -17.67
C GLU A 393 11.60 2.00 -16.20
N GLY A 394 10.63 2.00 -15.28
CA GLY A 394 10.90 1.88 -13.86
C GLY A 394 11.41 0.50 -13.48
N ARG A 395 12.06 0.41 -12.32
CA ARG A 395 12.55 -0.86 -11.75
C ARG A 395 11.85 -1.16 -10.43
N ALA A 396 11.26 -2.34 -10.32
CA ALA A 396 10.73 -2.84 -9.06
C ALA A 396 11.88 -3.25 -8.12
N ALA A 397 11.72 -2.94 -6.83
CA ALA A 397 12.59 -3.42 -5.76
C ALA A 397 11.90 -4.44 -4.85
N LEU A 398 10.58 -4.39 -4.80
CA LEU A 398 9.73 -5.23 -3.96
C LEU A 398 8.66 -5.89 -4.83
N ALA A 399 8.12 -7.00 -4.33
CA ALA A 399 6.99 -7.69 -4.93
C ALA A 399 5.88 -7.86 -3.88
N PRO A 400 4.60 -8.00 -4.30
CA PRO A 400 3.56 -8.52 -3.44
C PRO A 400 3.99 -9.86 -2.85
N LYS A 401 3.71 -10.09 -1.57
CA LYS A 401 3.96 -11.38 -0.95
C LYS A 401 2.83 -12.34 -1.29
N THR A 402 3.15 -13.53 -1.80
CA THR A 402 2.13 -14.56 -2.03
C THR A 402 1.35 -14.83 -0.75
N PHE A 403 0.04 -14.71 -0.85
CA PHE A 403 -0.87 -14.93 0.27
C PHE A 403 -1.62 -16.23 0.04
N THR A 404 -1.45 -17.17 0.97
CA THR A 404 -2.14 -18.46 0.98
C THR A 404 -2.55 -18.77 2.41
N LEU A 405 -3.81 -19.11 2.63
CA LEU A 405 -4.29 -19.57 3.93
C LEU A 405 -4.37 -21.08 3.98
N THR A 406 -4.00 -21.64 5.13
CA THR A 406 -4.25 -23.04 5.45
C THR A 406 -5.52 -23.11 6.30
N PRO A 407 -6.52 -23.92 5.93
CA PRO A 407 -7.72 -24.09 6.74
C PRO A 407 -7.36 -24.68 8.11
N ALA A 408 -7.98 -24.18 9.17
CA ALA A 408 -7.77 -24.69 10.54
C ALA A 408 -8.41 -26.07 10.76
N PHE A 409 -9.46 -26.39 10.01
CA PHE A 409 -10.19 -27.65 10.02
C PHE A 409 -10.86 -27.86 8.65
N GLY A 410 -11.45 -29.03 8.42
CA GLY A 410 -11.79 -29.47 7.06
C GLY A 410 -10.53 -30.00 6.36
N ARG A 411 -10.63 -31.15 5.70
CA ARG A 411 -9.50 -32.00 5.29
C ARG A 411 -8.41 -31.20 4.53
N GLN A 412 -7.14 -31.32 4.97
CA GLN A 412 -6.01 -30.82 4.19
C GLN A 412 -5.85 -31.65 2.91
N PRO A 413 -5.48 -31.04 1.76
CA PRO A 413 -5.07 -31.80 0.60
C PRO A 413 -3.89 -32.68 1.01
N SER A 414 -4.07 -33.98 0.82
CA SER A 414 -3.05 -34.99 1.01
C SER A 414 -1.76 -34.55 0.32
N THR A 415 -0.75 -34.22 1.12
CA THR A 415 0.65 -34.34 0.70
C THR A 415 0.80 -35.74 0.12
N VAL A 416 1.16 -35.80 -1.16
CA VAL A 416 1.58 -37.03 -1.84
C VAL A 416 2.65 -37.66 -0.96
N THR A 417 2.26 -38.71 -0.24
CA THR A 417 3.18 -39.57 0.49
C THR A 417 3.97 -40.31 -0.57
N THR A 418 5.14 -39.77 -0.91
CA THR A 418 6.18 -40.59 -1.51
C THR A 418 6.53 -41.63 -0.46
N MET A 419 6.16 -42.88 -0.70
CA MET A 419 6.59 -44.00 0.13
C MET A 419 8.11 -44.05 0.14
N SER A 420 8.72 -43.57 1.23
CA SER A 420 10.04 -44.00 1.67
C SER A 420 9.89 -44.57 3.07
N THR A 421 9.86 -45.89 3.10
CA THR A 421 10.07 -46.72 4.28
C THR A 421 11.38 -46.34 4.95
N THR A 422 11.32 -45.80 6.17
CA THR A 422 12.26 -46.18 7.23
C THR A 422 11.68 -45.85 8.60
N SER A 423 11.59 -46.89 9.41
CA SER A 423 11.13 -46.92 10.78
C SER A 423 12.17 -46.36 11.75
N THR A 424 11.79 -45.40 12.59
CA THR A 424 12.34 -45.29 13.95
C THR A 424 11.37 -44.58 14.91
N THR A 425 11.05 -45.27 15.99
CA THR A 425 10.30 -44.83 17.19
C THR A 425 11.01 -43.73 17.98
N SER A 426 10.29 -42.68 18.40
CA SER A 426 10.50 -42.00 19.70
C SER A 426 9.40 -40.99 20.05
N THR A 427 8.67 -41.31 21.13
CA THR A 427 8.18 -40.47 22.23
C THR A 427 7.74 -39.01 22.01
N THR A 428 6.47 -38.80 22.38
CA THR A 428 5.72 -37.58 22.71
C THR A 428 6.45 -36.56 23.59
N THR A 429 6.47 -35.31 23.13
CA THR A 429 6.51 -34.09 23.97
C THR A 429 5.68 -33.00 23.31
N ASP A 430 4.67 -32.53 24.05
CA ASP A 430 3.81 -31.39 23.74
C ASP A 430 4.65 -30.12 23.56
N THR A 431 4.61 -29.52 22.37
CA THR A 431 5.15 -28.18 22.11
C THR A 431 3.99 -27.20 21.93
N PRO A 432 4.01 -26.02 22.57
CA PRO A 432 2.97 -25.02 22.41
C PRO A 432 2.95 -24.51 20.97
N ARG A 433 1.76 -24.47 20.36
CA ARG A 433 1.53 -24.04 18.98
C ARG A 433 1.95 -22.58 18.79
N THR A 434 3.07 -22.39 18.11
CA THR A 434 3.55 -21.08 17.65
C THR A 434 2.83 -20.70 16.36
N TYR A 435 2.19 -19.53 16.33
CA TYR A 435 1.61 -18.96 15.10
C TYR A 435 2.73 -18.53 14.14
N ALA A 436 2.50 -18.68 12.83
CA ALA A 436 3.42 -18.30 11.77
C ALA A 436 3.64 -16.77 11.76
N GLY A 437 4.72 -16.33 12.40
CA GLY A 437 5.12 -14.93 12.49
C GLY A 437 5.36 -14.41 13.90
N ALA A 438 5.22 -15.22 14.96
CA ALA A 438 5.44 -14.77 16.34
C ALA A 438 6.82 -14.09 16.55
N ASP A 439 7.86 -14.56 15.87
CA ASP A 439 9.22 -14.00 15.99
C ASP A 439 9.48 -12.78 15.08
N ALA A 440 8.50 -12.33 14.30
CA ALA A 440 8.65 -11.19 13.38
C ALA A 440 8.23 -9.83 14.00
N TYR A 441 7.76 -9.84 15.25
CA TYR A 441 7.14 -8.68 15.90
C TYR A 441 7.90 -8.14 17.12
N TYR A 442 9.10 -8.67 17.43
CA TYR A 442 9.91 -8.25 18.57
C TYR A 442 11.34 -7.88 18.18
#